data_AF-U4KSP8-F1
#
_entry.id   AF-U4KSP8-F1
#
_cell.length_a   1.000
_cell.length_b   1.000
_cell.length_c   1.000
_cell.angle_alpha   90.00
_cell.angle_beta   90.00
_cell.angle_gamma   90.00
#
_symmetry.space_group_name_H-M   'P 1'
#
loop_
_entity.id
_entity.type
_entity.pdbx_description
1 polymer ?
#
loop_
_entity_poly.entity_id
_entity_poly.type
_entity_poly.pdbx_seq_one_letter_code
_entity_poly.pdbx_strand_id
1 'polypeptide(L)'
;MIEARLLNGVALAYIGDSYYELSIRKYLLSLGLTKVNELHKKAIKYTSGSNQSEIILKMMETNYLSEDEILYYKKGRNASGPGRKNIDMQTYHNSTGFEAMIGYLYLENSQRADEVIKKAIELVNEKEGLYV
;
A
#
# COMPACT_ATOMS: atom_id res chain seq x y z
N MET A 1 11.15 -13.60 -16.92
CA MET A 1 10.48 -12.45 -16.27
C MET A 1 9.41 -12.99 -15.34
N ILE A 2 9.04 -12.27 -14.29
CA ILE A 2 7.93 -12.68 -13.41
C ILE A 2 6.62 -12.38 -14.13
N GLU A 3 5.74 -13.36 -14.26
CA GLU A 3 4.41 -13.17 -14.87
C GLU A 3 3.40 -12.79 -13.78
N ALA A 4 3.27 -11.50 -13.49
CA ALA A 4 2.50 -11.01 -12.35
C ALA A 4 1.03 -11.46 -12.37
N ARG A 5 0.45 -11.57 -13.57
CA ARG A 5 -0.94 -11.98 -13.80
C ARG A 5 -1.24 -13.40 -13.28
N LEU A 6 -0.25 -14.28 -13.29
CA LEU A 6 -0.36 -15.66 -12.80
C LEU A 6 -0.21 -15.79 -11.27
N LEU A 7 0.34 -14.77 -10.60
CA LEU A 7 0.56 -14.81 -9.16
C LEU A 7 -0.77 -14.73 -8.39
N ASN A 8 -0.88 -15.50 -7.29
CA ASN A 8 -2.00 -15.37 -6.38
C ASN A 8 -1.94 -14.06 -5.58
N GLY A 9 -3.06 -13.65 -4.98
CA GLY A 9 -3.17 -12.38 -4.27
C GLY A 9 -2.18 -12.23 -3.10
N VAL A 10 -1.90 -13.30 -2.36
CA VAL A 10 -0.96 -13.26 -1.22
C VAL A 10 0.49 -13.12 -1.70
N ALA A 11 0.86 -13.77 -2.81
CA ALA A 11 2.19 -13.63 -3.40
C ALA A 11 2.41 -12.21 -3.95
N LEU A 12 1.38 -11.60 -4.54
CA LEU A 12 1.43 -10.19 -4.95
C LEU A 12 1.55 -9.27 -3.73
N ALA A 13 0.78 -9.53 -2.67
CA ALA A 13 0.86 -8.74 -1.44
C ALA A 13 2.26 -8.79 -0.81
N TYR A 14 2.90 -9.97 -0.80
CA TYR A 14 4.25 -10.15 -0.28
C TYR A 14 5.28 -9.20 -0.92
N ILE A 15 5.29 -9.10 -2.26
CA ILE A 15 6.22 -8.21 -2.95
C ILE A 15 5.79 -6.74 -2.86
N GLY A 16 4.47 -6.48 -2.87
CA GLY A 16 3.90 -5.15 -2.77
C GLY A 16 4.15 -4.47 -1.43
N ASP A 17 4.04 -5.21 -0.31
CA ASP A 17 4.39 -4.74 1.04
C ASP A 17 5.86 -4.26 1.08
N SER A 18 6.77 -5.06 0.55
CA SER A 18 8.20 -4.71 0.49
C SER A 18 8.45 -3.45 -0.35
N TYR A 19 7.78 -3.34 -1.51
CA TYR A 19 7.93 -2.19 -2.40
C TYR A 19 7.35 -0.91 -1.77
N TYR A 20 6.20 -1.01 -1.12
CA TYR A 20 5.56 0.10 -0.42
C TYR A 20 6.42 0.58 0.76
N GLU A 21 6.86 -0.33 1.63
CA GLU A 21 7.73 -0.02 2.78
C GLU A 21 9.05 0.65 2.33
N LEU A 22 9.69 0.14 1.28
CA LEU A 22 10.90 0.75 0.72
C LEU A 22 10.62 2.19 0.24
N SER A 23 9.51 2.40 -0.45
CA SER A 23 9.14 3.70 -1.00
C SER A 23 8.84 4.73 0.11
N ILE A 24 8.13 4.32 1.16
CA ILE A 24 7.90 5.15 2.35
C ILE A 24 9.22 5.50 3.03
N ARG A 25 10.13 4.54 3.20
CA ARG A 25 11.45 4.81 3.81
C ARG A 25 12.27 5.80 2.98
N LYS A 26 12.27 5.66 1.64
CA LYS A 26 12.92 6.61 0.73
C LYS A 26 12.31 8.01 0.85
N TYR A 27 10.98 8.10 0.90
CA TYR A 27 10.29 9.38 1.11
C TYR A 27 10.71 10.03 2.43
N LEU A 28 10.69 9.30 3.55
CA LEU A 28 11.09 9.86 4.85
C LEU A 28 12.55 10.31 4.89
N LEU A 29 13.46 9.55 4.26
CA LEU A 29 14.86 9.97 4.12
C LEU A 29 14.99 11.23 3.27
N SER A 30 14.17 11.38 2.21
CA SER A 30 14.18 12.58 1.37
C SER A 30 13.74 13.85 2.10
N LEU A 31 12.99 13.72 3.21
CA LEU A 31 12.65 14.83 4.11
C LEU A 31 13.81 15.22 5.06
N GLY A 32 14.99 14.62 4.93
CA GLY A 32 16.15 14.89 5.78
C GLY A 32 16.11 14.21 7.15
N LEU A 33 15.18 13.27 7.37
CA LEU A 33 15.09 12.51 8.62
C LEU A 33 16.19 11.44 8.66
N THR A 34 17.02 11.47 9.70
CA THR A 34 18.20 10.56 9.81
C THR A 34 18.19 9.70 11.08
N LYS A 35 17.38 10.06 12.08
CA LYS A 35 17.29 9.29 13.33
C LYS A 35 16.41 8.06 13.13
N VAL A 36 17.01 6.86 13.25
CA VAL A 36 16.36 5.56 13.03
C VAL A 36 15.05 5.40 13.81
N ASN A 37 15.03 5.80 15.09
CA ASN A 37 13.82 5.72 15.91
C ASN A 37 12.69 6.63 15.42
N GLU A 38 13.01 7.82 14.90
CA GLU A 38 12.03 8.74 14.34
C GLU A 38 11.52 8.25 12.98
N LEU A 39 12.43 7.73 12.15
CA LEU A 39 12.10 7.09 10.87
C LEU A 39 11.11 5.94 11.06
N HIS A 40 11.37 5.03 12.00
CA HIS A 40 10.49 3.90 12.27
C HIS A 40 9.10 4.35 12.74
N LYS A 41 9.03 5.28 13.70
CA LYS A 41 7.75 5.83 14.20
C LYS A 41 6.95 6.51 13.09
N LYS A 42 7.62 7.26 12.20
CA LYS A 42 6.96 7.92 11.07
C LYS A 42 6.53 6.92 10.01
N ALA A 43 7.34 5.91 9.69
CA ALA A 43 7.00 4.89 8.69
C ALA A 43 5.69 4.17 9.04
N ILE A 44 5.49 3.81 10.31
CA ILE A 44 4.25 3.17 10.79
C ILE A 44 2.99 3.99 10.44
N LYS A 45 3.09 5.33 10.40
CA LYS A 45 1.96 6.18 10.00
C LYS A 45 1.55 5.99 8.54
N TYR A 46 2.44 5.51 7.68
CA TYR A 46 2.10 5.23 6.28
C TYR A 46 1.83 3.75 6.04
N THR A 47 2.50 2.86 6.80
CA THR A 47 2.55 1.42 6.49
C THR A 47 1.66 0.56 7.37
N SER A 48 0.98 1.13 8.38
CA SER A 48 0.00 0.37 9.16
C SER A 48 -1.18 -0.12 8.29
N GLY A 49 -1.68 -1.32 8.57
CA GLY A 49 -2.82 -1.89 7.84
C GLY A 49 -4.07 -1.01 7.92
N SER A 50 -4.28 -0.30 9.03
CA SER A 50 -5.36 0.69 9.16
C SER A 50 -5.21 1.84 8.16
N ASN A 51 -4.02 2.43 8.05
CA ASN A 51 -3.81 3.51 7.08
C ASN A 51 -3.86 3.01 5.64
N GLN A 52 -3.28 1.84 5.34
CA GLN A 52 -3.41 1.23 4.02
C GLN A 52 -4.89 0.98 3.64
N SER A 53 -5.71 0.51 4.59
CA SER A 53 -7.15 0.32 4.39
C SER A 53 -7.86 1.64 4.12
N GLU A 54 -7.55 2.70 4.85
CA GLU A 54 -8.15 4.03 4.60
C GLU A 54 -7.73 4.60 3.23
N ILE A 55 -6.45 4.47 2.87
CA ILE A 55 -5.90 4.92 1.58
C ILE A 55 -6.65 4.27 0.42
N ILE A 56 -6.76 2.94 0.43
CA ILE A 56 -7.38 2.22 -0.69
C ILE A 56 -8.88 2.54 -0.82
N LEU A 57 -9.58 2.68 0.30
CA LEU A 57 -10.99 3.10 0.31
C LEU A 57 -11.16 4.51 -0.26
N LYS A 58 -10.25 5.44 0.09
CA LYS A 58 -10.31 6.82 -0.43
C LYS A 58 -10.01 6.90 -1.92
N MET A 59 -9.05 6.10 -2.41
CA MET A 59 -8.75 6.00 -3.84
C MET A 59 -9.92 5.43 -4.64
N MET A 60 -10.66 4.46 -4.09
CA MET A 60 -11.88 3.94 -4.72
C MET A 60 -13.01 4.95 -4.72
N GLU A 61 -13.25 5.64 -3.59
CA GLU A 61 -14.29 6.69 -3.48
C GLU A 61 -14.08 7.80 -4.52
N THR A 62 -12.82 8.15 -4.79
CA THR A 62 -12.45 9.21 -5.72
C THR A 62 -12.29 8.74 -7.17
N ASN A 63 -12.59 7.47 -7.48
CA ASN A 63 -12.39 6.85 -8.79
C ASN A 63 -10.95 7.03 -9.33
N TYR A 64 -9.96 7.04 -8.44
CA TYR A 64 -8.55 7.22 -8.83
C TYR A 64 -7.95 5.98 -9.50
N LEU A 65 -8.55 4.81 -9.27
CA LEU A 65 -8.06 3.51 -9.71
C LEU A 65 -8.75 3.04 -10.98
N SER A 66 -8.00 2.39 -11.86
CA SER A 66 -8.54 1.69 -13.02
C SER A 66 -9.22 0.37 -12.63
N GLU A 67 -10.00 -0.19 -13.56
CA GLU A 67 -10.66 -1.49 -13.35
C GLU A 67 -9.65 -2.63 -13.11
N ASP A 68 -8.52 -2.63 -13.84
CA ASP A 68 -7.43 -3.59 -13.67
C ASP A 68 -6.79 -3.46 -12.27
N GLU A 69 -6.56 -2.24 -11.79
CA GLU A 69 -6.03 -2.00 -10.43
C GLU A 69 -7.00 -2.52 -9.36
N ILE A 70 -8.29 -2.26 -9.52
CA ILE A 70 -9.34 -2.76 -8.62
C ILE A 70 -9.43 -4.30 -8.65
N LEU A 71 -9.22 -4.92 -9.82
CA LEU A 71 -9.20 -6.37 -9.95
C LEU A 71 -8.11 -7.00 -9.08
N TYR A 72 -6.88 -6.49 -9.13
CA TYR A 72 -5.78 -7.03 -8.33
C TYR A 72 -5.89 -6.69 -6.84
N TYR A 73 -6.48 -5.54 -6.49
CA TYR A 73 -6.92 -5.28 -5.12
C TYR A 73 -7.88 -6.37 -4.63
N LYS A 74 -8.95 -6.67 -5.38
CA LYS A 74 -9.93 -7.70 -5.01
C LYS A 74 -9.28 -9.08 -4.92
N LYS A 75 -8.32 -9.38 -5.79
CA LYS A 75 -7.55 -10.64 -5.76
C LYS A 75 -6.78 -10.80 -4.45
N GLY A 76 -6.11 -9.75 -3.97
CA GLY A 76 -5.45 -9.73 -2.66
C GLY A 76 -6.43 -9.85 -1.51
N ARG A 77 -7.46 -8.99 -1.51
CA ARG A 77 -8.52 -8.95 -0.48
C ARG A 77 -9.17 -10.31 -0.30
N ASN A 78 -9.54 -10.99 -1.37
CA ASN A 78 -10.25 -12.27 -1.31
C ASN A 78 -9.33 -13.46 -1.03
N ALA A 79 -8.03 -13.35 -1.34
CA ALA A 79 -7.04 -14.39 -1.02
C ALA A 79 -6.55 -14.32 0.43
N SER A 80 -6.79 -13.20 1.11
CA SER A 80 -6.38 -13.02 2.49
C SER A 80 -7.23 -13.91 3.42
N GLY A 81 -6.55 -14.68 4.28
CA GLY A 81 -7.18 -15.61 5.22
C GLY A 81 -7.94 -14.90 6.35
N PRO A 82 -8.30 -15.61 7.45
CA PRO A 82 -9.17 -15.08 8.51
C PRO A 82 -8.60 -13.92 9.34
N GLY A 83 -7.41 -13.41 9.00
CA GLY A 83 -6.75 -12.32 9.69
C GLY A 83 -6.06 -12.73 11.00
N ARG A 84 -5.53 -11.73 11.71
CA ARG A 84 -4.92 -11.88 13.05
C ARG A 84 -5.94 -11.47 14.12
N LYS A 85 -5.94 -12.15 15.28
CA LYS A 85 -6.91 -11.94 16.38
C LYS A 85 -7.07 -10.49 16.89
N ASN A 86 -6.11 -9.61 16.62
CA ASN A 86 -6.06 -8.24 17.15
C ASN A 86 -6.27 -7.14 16.10
N ILE A 87 -6.56 -7.51 14.84
CA ILE A 87 -6.81 -6.55 13.76
C ILE A 87 -8.23 -6.80 13.26
N ASP A 88 -8.98 -5.72 13.07
CA ASP A 88 -10.29 -5.78 12.43
C ASP A 88 -10.18 -6.50 11.07
N MET A 89 -11.06 -7.48 10.86
CA MET A 89 -10.99 -8.38 9.71
C MET A 89 -11.09 -7.61 8.39
N GLN A 90 -11.96 -6.59 8.34
CA GLN A 90 -12.12 -5.76 7.15
C GLN A 90 -10.85 -4.95 6.86
N THR A 91 -10.23 -4.38 7.88
CA THR A 91 -8.95 -3.67 7.78
C THR A 91 -7.85 -4.57 7.22
N TYR A 92 -7.72 -5.79 7.74
CA TYR A 92 -6.72 -6.76 7.26
C TYR A 92 -6.95 -7.16 5.80
N HIS A 93 -8.19 -7.40 5.41
CA HIS A 93 -8.52 -7.74 4.02
C HIS A 93 -8.23 -6.56 3.08
N ASN A 94 -8.56 -5.34 3.48
CA ASN A 94 -8.31 -4.15 2.69
C ASN A 94 -6.82 -3.87 2.52
N SER A 95 -6.02 -3.96 3.60
CA SER A 95 -4.58 -3.75 3.55
C SER A 95 -3.90 -4.79 2.65
N THR A 96 -4.27 -6.07 2.79
CA THR A 96 -3.73 -7.13 1.93
C THR A 96 -4.11 -6.91 0.45
N GLY A 97 -5.32 -6.40 0.19
CA GLY A 97 -5.73 -6.01 -1.16
C GLY A 97 -4.88 -4.86 -1.71
N PHE A 98 -4.63 -3.84 -0.90
CA PHE A 98 -3.76 -2.72 -1.27
C PHE A 98 -2.35 -3.20 -1.64
N GLU A 99 -1.73 -4.00 -0.78
CA GLU A 99 -0.40 -4.59 -1.02
C GLU A 99 -0.39 -5.41 -2.32
N ALA A 100 -1.40 -6.24 -2.57
CA ALA A 100 -1.47 -7.04 -3.80
C ALA A 100 -1.58 -6.18 -5.06
N MET A 101 -2.35 -5.09 -5.02
CA MET A 101 -2.43 -4.13 -6.13
C MET A 101 -1.08 -3.46 -6.39
N ILE A 102 -0.39 -3.02 -5.33
CA ILE A 102 0.96 -2.44 -5.46
C ILE A 102 1.95 -3.46 -6.02
N GLY A 103 1.91 -4.71 -5.56
CA GLY A 103 2.77 -5.77 -6.07
C GLY A 103 2.55 -6.06 -7.55
N TYR A 104 1.29 -6.07 -8.00
CA TYR A 104 0.95 -6.20 -9.42
C TYR A 104 1.50 -5.04 -10.24
N LEU A 105 1.22 -3.81 -9.80
CA LEU A 105 1.70 -2.61 -10.49
C LEU A 105 3.22 -2.57 -10.54
N TYR A 106 3.92 -2.89 -9.45
CA TYR A 106 5.39 -2.92 -9.43
C TYR A 106 5.97 -3.85 -10.50
N LEU A 107 5.37 -5.03 -10.69
CA LEU A 107 5.86 -6.04 -11.62
C LEU A 107 5.51 -5.74 -13.09
N GLU A 108 4.42 -5.04 -13.37
CA GLU A 108 3.94 -4.77 -14.74
C GLU A 108 4.20 -3.33 -15.21
N ASN A 109 4.13 -2.36 -14.29
CA ASN A 109 4.27 -0.94 -14.54
C ASN A 109 4.72 -0.19 -13.27
N SER A 110 6.01 -0.26 -12.96
CA SER A 110 6.58 0.35 -11.76
C SER A 110 6.37 1.87 -11.69
N GLN A 111 6.27 2.56 -12.83
CA GLN A 111 5.95 3.99 -12.86
C GLN A 111 4.56 4.27 -12.29
N ARG A 112 3.55 3.49 -12.69
CA ARG A 112 2.20 3.62 -12.14
C ARG A 112 2.16 3.23 -10.66
N ALA A 113 2.96 2.24 -10.24
CA ALA A 113 3.12 1.92 -8.83
C ALA A 113 3.62 3.14 -8.03
N ASP A 114 4.65 3.82 -8.52
CA ASP A 114 5.20 5.02 -7.87
C ASP A 114 4.18 6.17 -7.79
N GLU A 115 3.35 6.37 -8.81
CA GLU A 115 2.25 7.35 -8.79
C GLU A 115 1.21 7.04 -7.72
N VAL A 116 0.78 5.78 -7.62
CA VAL A 116 -0.19 5.34 -6.59
C VAL A 116 0.41 5.51 -5.20
N ILE A 117 1.69 5.17 -5.00
CA ILE A 117 2.38 5.36 -3.71
C ILE A 117 2.51 6.84 -3.37
N LYS A 118 2.84 7.70 -4.35
CA LYS A 118 2.85 9.14 -4.14
C LYS A 118 1.48 9.65 -3.68
N LYS A 119 0.40 9.18 -4.34
CA LYS A 119 -0.96 9.54 -3.92
C LYS A 119 -1.30 9.03 -2.51
N ALA A 120 -0.83 7.84 -2.14
CA ALA A 120 -0.96 7.30 -0.79
C ALA A 120 -0.26 8.19 0.25
N ILE A 121 0.96 8.66 -0.04
CA ILE A 121 1.70 9.61 0.81
C ILE A 121 0.95 10.93 0.98
N GLU A 122 0.42 11.50 -0.12
CA GLU A 122 -0.40 12.72 -0.08
C GLU A 122 -1.60 12.58 0.85
N LEU A 123 -2.36 11.49 0.74
CA LEU A 123 -3.55 11.24 1.57
C LEU A 123 -3.20 11.13 3.06
N VAL A 124 -2.08 10.47 3.40
CA VAL A 124 -1.62 10.38 4.80
C VAL A 124 -1.14 11.74 5.31
N ASN A 125 -0.40 12.49 4.49
CA ASN A 125 0.06 13.83 4.84
C ASN A 125 -1.12 14.78 5.11
N GLU A 126 -2.14 14.77 4.25
CA GLU A 126 -3.38 15.54 4.42
C GLU A 126 -4.08 15.19 5.74
N LYS A 127 -4.24 13.88 6.04
CA LYS A 127 -4.83 13.39 7.29
C LYS A 127 -4.06 13.86 8.53
N GLU A 128 -2.74 13.89 8.46
CA GLU A 128 -1.86 14.28 9.57
C GLU A 128 -1.66 15.81 9.68
N GLY A 129 -2.25 16.61 8.79
CA GLY A 129 -2.04 18.05 8.72
C GLY A 129 -0.60 18.45 8.34
N LEU A 130 0.12 17.54 7.67
CA LEU A 130 1.48 17.75 7.19
C LEU A 130 1.41 18.31 5.78
N TYR A 131 1.28 19.62 5.65
CA TYR A 131 1.40 20.29 4.34
C TYR A 131 2.88 20.32 3.96
N VAL A 132 3.25 19.54 2.93
CA VAL A 132 4.58 19.51 2.33
C VAL A 132 4.54 20.26 1.00
#